data_AF-A0A970VIL6-F1
#
_entry.id   AF-A0A970VIL6-F1
#
_cell.length_a   1.000
_cell.length_b   1.000
_cell.length_c   1.000
_cell.angle_alpha   90.00
_cell.angle_beta   90.00
_cell.angle_gamma   90.00
#
_symmetry.space_group_name_H-M   'P 1'
#
loop_
_entity.id
_entity.type
_entity.pdbx_description
1 polymer ?
#
loop_
_entity_poly.entity_id
_entity_poly.type
_entity_poly.pdbx_seq_one_letter_code
_entity_poly.pdbx_strand_id
1 'polypeptide(L)'
;MTTTDPDAVIYNKTQKPTLEKNILDGDETPKETDASIGDEIPFELVGYLSRLSAKGKVITKYVFTDTMSKGLSFSDNIIVEIDGSVISNYTEGSTIDGEGKTVITIGIPMLSDEDNYLYEANVPYKIMCSATLNVNAVVGSEGNPNDVTLDWYHDDTKLDEPLKDDTKTYRYAMGIIKIDSAILQKANTIDASITTDVALIAAIEAANAKAVDARTEADVKLLELYNASRLPGAQFKLYTEDNRPIELTGASGKYQVKTTSPSVIADDELVTSALATTMYTHSDGNITIDGLDVGFYKLVETKAPEGYKVLADPIPIEIAKDDTILTKISYVFNNSGSKLPETGGIGTTVFYVAGLLLLHC
;
A
#
# COMPACT_ATOMS: atom_id res chain seq x y z
N MET A 1 44.54 -43.56 29.47
CA MET A 1 44.43 -42.13 29.85
C MET A 1 43.00 -41.90 30.29
N THR A 2 42.79 -41.58 31.55
CA THR A 2 41.48 -41.26 32.14
C THR A 2 41.29 -39.76 32.04
N THR A 3 40.30 -39.29 31.26
CA THR A 3 39.99 -37.87 31.14
C THR A 3 39.17 -37.47 32.37
N THR A 4 39.75 -36.68 33.26
CA THR A 4 39.05 -36.13 34.44
C THR A 4 38.81 -34.65 34.19
N ASP A 5 37.66 -34.37 33.58
CA ASP A 5 36.95 -33.10 33.75
C ASP A 5 35.45 -33.45 33.91
N PRO A 6 34.90 -33.42 35.13
CA PRO A 6 33.48 -33.71 35.37
C PRO A 6 32.55 -32.58 34.87
N ASP A 7 33.11 -31.43 34.47
CA ASP A 7 32.38 -30.28 33.93
C ASP A 7 32.55 -30.15 32.42
N ALA A 8 32.93 -31.24 31.73
CA ALA A 8 32.98 -31.27 30.27
C ALA A 8 31.58 -31.03 29.68
N VAL A 9 31.28 -29.77 29.35
CA VAL A 9 30.10 -29.40 28.58
C VAL A 9 30.27 -29.98 27.18
N ILE A 10 29.54 -31.05 26.88
CA ILE A 10 29.45 -31.60 25.53
C ILE A 10 28.61 -30.63 24.70
N TYR A 11 29.28 -29.72 24.01
CA TYR A 11 28.64 -28.95 22.94
C TYR A 11 28.37 -29.90 21.78
N ASN A 12 27.09 -30.04 21.41
CA ASN A 12 26.72 -30.77 20.21
C ASN A 12 27.30 -30.03 18.99
N LYS A 13 28.36 -30.59 18.38
CA LYS A 13 29.16 -29.96 17.30
C LYS A 13 28.45 -29.89 15.94
N THR A 14 27.16 -30.25 15.87
CA THR A 14 26.45 -30.58 14.62
C THR A 14 25.12 -29.85 14.47
N GLN A 15 24.90 -28.72 15.14
CA GLN A 15 23.80 -27.85 14.74
C GLN A 15 24.10 -27.28 13.35
N LYS A 16 23.11 -27.34 12.46
CA LYS A 16 23.23 -26.81 11.11
C LYS A 16 23.02 -25.29 11.15
N PRO A 17 23.57 -24.54 10.18
CA PRO A 17 23.17 -23.15 10.00
C PRO A 17 21.64 -23.06 9.89
N THR A 18 21.06 -21.97 10.37
CA THR A 18 19.63 -21.66 10.21
C THR A 18 19.46 -20.28 9.61
N LEU A 19 18.30 -20.03 9.01
CA LEU A 19 17.93 -18.75 8.42
C LEU A 19 16.43 -18.55 8.60
N GLU A 20 16.07 -17.38 9.11
CA GLU A 20 14.70 -16.87 9.10
C GLU A 20 14.74 -15.38 8.73
N LYS A 21 13.83 -14.96 7.86
CA LYS A 21 13.66 -13.57 7.43
C LYS A 21 12.30 -13.05 7.84
N ASN A 22 12.25 -11.98 8.59
CA ASN A 22 11.03 -11.41 9.11
C ASN A 22 10.95 -9.91 8.82
N ILE A 23 9.74 -9.36 8.87
CA ILE A 23 9.48 -7.91 8.92
C ILE A 23 9.34 -7.54 10.39
N LEU A 24 9.84 -6.38 10.81
CA LEU A 24 9.65 -5.90 12.18
C LEU A 24 8.38 -5.02 12.26
N ASP A 25 7.43 -5.40 13.10
CA ASP A 25 6.22 -4.61 13.38
C ASP A 25 5.98 -4.53 14.89
N GLY A 26 6.54 -3.49 15.51
CA GLY A 26 6.56 -3.36 16.97
C GLY A 26 7.30 -4.53 17.64
N ASP A 27 6.56 -5.31 18.45
CA ASP A 27 7.07 -6.51 19.13
C ASP A 27 6.84 -7.80 18.28
N GLU A 28 6.18 -7.69 17.13
CA GLU A 28 5.88 -8.81 16.24
C GLU A 28 6.88 -8.89 15.08
N THR A 29 7.01 -10.11 14.53
CA THR A 29 7.93 -10.40 13.43
C THR A 29 7.23 -11.14 12.26
N PRO A 30 6.22 -10.53 11.60
CA PRO A 30 5.44 -11.22 10.57
C PRO A 30 6.23 -11.50 9.29
N LYS A 31 5.69 -12.41 8.45
CA LYS A 31 6.20 -12.68 7.10
C LYS A 31 5.62 -11.74 6.04
N GLU A 32 4.49 -11.12 6.34
CA GLU A 32 3.77 -10.25 5.41
C GLU A 32 3.38 -8.95 6.10
N THR A 33 3.38 -7.86 5.35
CA THR A 33 2.86 -6.56 5.82
C THR A 33 2.15 -5.81 4.69
N ASP A 34 1.26 -4.92 5.06
CA ASP A 34 0.58 -3.99 4.16
C ASP A 34 1.15 -2.59 4.39
N ALA A 35 1.48 -1.86 3.32
CA ALA A 35 2.14 -0.57 3.44
C ALA A 35 1.71 0.42 2.35
N SER A 36 1.69 1.70 2.71
CA SER A 36 1.49 2.79 1.78
C SER A 36 2.79 3.08 1.04
N ILE A 37 2.69 3.63 -0.18
CA ILE A 37 3.87 4.10 -0.91
C ILE A 37 4.55 5.21 -0.10
N GLY A 38 5.84 5.03 0.16
CA GLY A 38 6.66 5.91 1.01
C GLY A 38 6.97 5.34 2.39
N ASP A 39 6.26 4.31 2.84
CA ASP A 39 6.52 3.70 4.13
C ASP A 39 7.84 2.93 4.12
N GLU A 40 8.56 3.02 5.24
CA GLU A 40 9.77 2.24 5.49
C GLU A 40 9.40 0.88 6.09
N ILE A 41 9.91 -0.19 5.49
CA ILE A 41 9.71 -1.57 5.92
C ILE A 41 11.03 -2.07 6.53
N PRO A 42 11.10 -2.22 7.86
CA PRO A 42 12.25 -2.82 8.53
C PRO A 42 12.22 -4.34 8.39
N PHE A 43 13.35 -4.93 8.04
CA PHE A 43 13.57 -6.37 7.91
C PHE A 43 14.61 -6.86 8.90
N GLU A 44 14.48 -8.11 9.30
CA GLU A 44 15.40 -8.81 10.17
C GLU A 44 15.70 -10.20 9.59
N LEU A 45 16.99 -10.54 9.49
CA LEU A 45 17.45 -11.91 9.27
C LEU A 45 18.00 -12.47 10.59
N VAL A 46 17.46 -13.57 11.08
CA VAL A 46 17.91 -14.24 12.29
C VAL A 46 18.29 -15.68 12.04
N GLY A 47 19.18 -16.21 12.87
CA GLY A 47 19.54 -17.62 12.82
C GLY A 47 20.77 -17.92 13.66
N TYR A 48 21.38 -19.08 13.41
CA TYR A 48 22.57 -19.54 14.09
C TYR A 48 23.69 -19.83 13.09
N LEU A 49 24.89 -19.32 13.36
CA LEU A 49 26.11 -19.64 12.61
C LEU A 49 26.78 -20.88 13.20
N SER A 50 27.38 -21.70 12.33
CA SER A 50 28.03 -22.96 12.68
C SER A 50 29.48 -22.98 12.23
N ARG A 51 30.36 -23.64 13.00
CA ARG A 51 31.77 -23.81 12.63
C ARG A 51 31.99 -24.87 11.57
N LEU A 52 31.07 -25.84 11.46
CA LEU A 52 31.16 -27.00 10.58
C LEU A 52 29.88 -27.16 9.75
N SER A 53 30.02 -27.66 8.53
CA SER A 53 28.89 -28.06 7.70
C SER A 53 28.31 -29.41 8.14
N ALA A 54 27.16 -29.79 7.54
CA ALA A 54 26.53 -31.09 7.81
C ALA A 54 27.43 -32.29 7.46
N LYS A 55 28.43 -32.09 6.59
CA LYS A 55 29.43 -33.10 6.19
C LYS A 55 30.74 -32.99 6.98
N GLY A 56 30.80 -32.15 8.01
CA GLY A 56 31.96 -31.96 8.87
C GLY A 56 33.09 -31.11 8.27
N LYS A 57 32.83 -30.34 7.19
CA LYS A 57 33.81 -29.39 6.64
C LYS A 57 33.81 -28.09 7.44
N VAL A 58 34.98 -27.50 7.64
CA VAL A 58 35.13 -26.17 8.25
C VAL A 58 34.43 -25.13 7.39
N ILE A 59 33.63 -24.27 8.02
CA ILE A 59 33.03 -23.10 7.38
C ILE A 59 33.93 -21.90 7.63
N THR A 60 34.36 -21.24 6.55
CA THR A 60 35.25 -20.07 6.59
C THR A 60 34.52 -18.75 6.39
N LYS A 61 33.38 -18.76 5.68
CA LYS A 61 32.52 -17.58 5.49
C LYS A 61 31.06 -17.96 5.25
N TYR A 62 30.17 -17.06 5.66
CA TYR A 62 28.76 -17.02 5.27
C TYR A 62 28.53 -15.88 4.29
N VAL A 63 27.63 -16.08 3.34
CA VAL A 63 27.19 -15.07 2.37
C VAL A 63 25.67 -15.06 2.33
N PHE A 64 25.08 -13.97 2.79
CA PHE A 64 23.66 -13.67 2.65
C PHE A 64 23.46 -12.93 1.34
N THR A 65 22.50 -13.35 0.54
CA THR A 65 22.06 -12.62 -0.66
C THR A 65 20.59 -12.27 -0.50
N ASP A 66 20.31 -11.00 -0.27
CA ASP A 66 18.97 -10.44 -0.12
C ASP A 66 18.52 -9.86 -1.46
N THR A 67 17.35 -10.21 -1.96
CA THR A 67 16.82 -9.75 -3.25
C THR A 67 15.47 -9.08 -3.05
N MET A 68 15.50 -7.75 -3.07
CA MET A 68 14.31 -6.90 -2.97
C MET A 68 13.71 -6.69 -4.36
N SER A 69 12.41 -6.89 -4.50
CA SER A 69 11.70 -6.55 -5.75
C SER A 69 11.86 -5.07 -6.12
N LYS A 70 11.61 -4.72 -7.40
CA LYS A 70 11.68 -3.32 -7.88
C LYS A 70 10.80 -2.33 -7.10
N GLY A 71 9.79 -2.84 -6.38
CA GLY A 71 8.89 -2.08 -5.52
C GLY A 71 9.49 -1.65 -4.19
N LEU A 72 10.67 -2.16 -3.82
CA LEU A 72 11.35 -1.87 -2.58
C LEU A 72 12.67 -1.15 -2.88
N SER A 73 12.84 0.03 -2.29
CA SER A 73 14.07 0.83 -2.39
C SER A 73 14.89 0.63 -1.12
N PHE A 74 15.99 -0.10 -1.23
CA PHE A 74 16.91 -0.36 -0.11
C PHE A 74 17.46 0.94 0.51
N SER A 75 17.44 1.03 1.85
CA SER A 75 17.82 2.22 2.61
C SER A 75 19.31 2.33 2.97
N ASP A 76 20.14 1.38 2.54
CA ASP A 76 21.59 1.35 2.78
C ASP A 76 21.99 1.45 4.27
N ASN A 77 21.28 0.72 5.13
CA ASN A 77 21.37 0.81 6.60
C ASN A 77 21.58 -0.56 7.29
N ILE A 78 22.57 -1.34 6.85
CA ILE A 78 22.82 -2.67 7.39
C ILE A 78 23.43 -2.59 8.80
N ILE A 79 22.86 -3.37 9.73
CA ILE A 79 23.43 -3.62 11.05
C ILE A 79 23.57 -5.12 11.22
N VAL A 80 24.77 -5.58 11.59
CA VAL A 80 25.05 -7.00 11.85
C VAL A 80 25.41 -7.20 13.32
N GLU A 81 24.67 -8.08 13.99
CA GLU A 81 24.92 -8.53 15.35
C GLU A 81 25.24 -10.01 15.39
N ILE A 82 26.22 -10.37 16.22
CA ILE A 82 26.55 -11.76 16.56
C ILE A 82 26.65 -11.85 18.08
N ASP A 83 25.94 -12.82 18.66
CA ASP A 83 25.83 -12.98 20.13
C ASP A 83 25.39 -11.69 20.84
N GLY A 84 24.47 -10.94 20.22
CA GLY A 84 23.96 -9.66 20.74
C GLY A 84 24.96 -8.50 20.68
N SER A 85 26.13 -8.67 20.05
CA SER A 85 27.12 -7.62 19.86
C SER A 85 27.15 -7.17 18.41
N VAL A 86 27.03 -5.85 18.17
CA VAL A 86 27.22 -5.26 16.83
C VAL A 86 28.67 -5.46 16.39
N ILE A 87 28.85 -6.00 15.19
CA ILE A 87 30.17 -6.21 14.58
C ILE A 87 30.42 -5.26 13.41
N SER A 88 31.68 -4.95 13.14
CA SER A 88 32.11 -4.21 11.95
C SER A 88 32.88 -5.07 10.95
N ASN A 89 33.19 -6.32 11.32
CA ASN A 89 33.96 -7.23 10.48
C ASN A 89 33.04 -8.05 9.58
N TYR A 90 32.46 -7.39 8.59
CA TYR A 90 31.66 -8.00 7.54
C TYR A 90 31.87 -7.22 6.23
N THR A 91 31.48 -7.81 5.11
CA THR A 91 31.48 -7.12 3.81
C THR A 91 30.05 -6.90 3.36
N GLU A 92 29.76 -5.76 2.75
CA GLU A 92 28.47 -5.47 2.16
C GLU A 92 28.62 -4.95 0.72
N GLY A 93 27.57 -5.13 -0.07
CA GLY A 93 27.47 -4.54 -1.39
C GLY A 93 26.05 -4.68 -1.94
N SER A 94 25.64 -3.74 -2.78
CA SER A 94 24.33 -3.76 -3.42
C SER A 94 24.47 -3.54 -4.92
N THR A 95 23.69 -4.26 -5.72
CA THR A 95 23.55 -4.03 -7.16
C THR A 95 22.08 -4.03 -7.57
N ILE A 96 21.78 -3.54 -8.77
CA ILE A 96 20.46 -3.64 -9.37
C ILE A 96 20.57 -4.59 -10.57
N ASP A 97 19.70 -5.61 -10.63
CA ASP A 97 19.71 -6.58 -11.72
C ASP A 97 19.01 -6.06 -12.99
N GLY A 98 18.96 -6.89 -14.04
CA GLY A 98 18.32 -6.53 -15.30
C GLY A 98 16.79 -6.37 -15.24
N GLU A 99 16.15 -6.82 -14.16
CA GLU A 99 14.72 -6.70 -13.89
C GLU A 99 14.39 -5.52 -12.97
N GLY A 100 15.42 -4.81 -12.47
CA GLY A 100 15.27 -3.70 -11.53
C GLY A 100 15.15 -4.12 -10.07
N LYS A 101 15.47 -5.38 -9.73
CA LYS A 101 15.52 -5.86 -8.35
C LYS A 101 16.83 -5.43 -7.71
N THR A 102 16.79 -5.07 -6.43
CA THR A 102 17.99 -4.74 -5.67
C THR A 102 18.54 -6.02 -5.04
N VAL A 103 19.79 -6.36 -5.35
CA VAL A 103 20.50 -7.53 -4.81
C VAL A 103 21.57 -7.05 -3.84
N ILE A 104 21.39 -7.37 -2.57
CA ILE A 104 22.28 -7.01 -1.45
C ILE A 104 23.06 -8.26 -1.05
N THR A 105 24.36 -8.14 -0.88
CA THR A 105 25.23 -9.24 -0.45
C THR A 105 25.91 -8.87 0.87
N ILE A 106 25.79 -9.73 1.87
CA ILE A 106 26.44 -9.55 3.18
C ILE A 106 27.33 -10.76 3.45
N GLY A 107 28.63 -10.54 3.62
CA GLY A 107 29.62 -11.57 3.89
C GLY A 107 30.10 -11.53 5.33
N ILE A 108 29.96 -12.62 6.07
CA ILE A 108 30.44 -12.76 7.45
C ILE A 108 31.61 -13.76 7.47
N PRO A 109 32.84 -13.34 7.79
CA PRO A 109 33.96 -14.26 7.96
C PRO A 109 33.81 -15.05 9.27
N MET A 110 34.11 -16.34 9.26
CA MET A 110 34.08 -17.21 10.45
C MET A 110 35.44 -17.35 11.13
N LEU A 111 36.52 -16.98 10.44
CA LEU A 111 37.89 -17.11 10.89
C LEU A 111 38.64 -15.77 10.84
N SER A 112 39.53 -15.53 11.80
CA SER A 112 40.45 -14.38 11.77
C SER A 112 41.72 -14.68 10.96
N ASP A 113 42.09 -15.95 10.87
CA ASP A 113 43.20 -16.52 10.13
C ASP A 113 42.90 -18.02 9.85
N GLU A 114 43.85 -18.81 9.37
CA GLU A 114 43.60 -20.22 8.99
C GLU A 114 43.14 -21.12 10.15
N ASP A 115 43.49 -20.80 11.39
CA ASP A 115 43.32 -21.70 12.55
C ASP A 115 42.37 -21.16 13.64
N ASN A 116 42.04 -19.87 13.62
CA ASN A 116 41.31 -19.21 14.70
C ASN A 116 39.90 -18.78 14.29
N TYR A 117 38.89 -19.32 14.98
CA TYR A 117 37.49 -18.92 14.83
C TYR A 117 37.21 -17.57 15.50
N LEU A 118 36.47 -16.70 14.79
CA LEU A 118 35.97 -15.43 15.32
C LEU A 118 34.82 -15.61 16.31
N TYR A 119 34.02 -16.67 16.14
CA TYR A 119 32.80 -16.88 16.90
C TYR A 119 32.67 -18.31 17.40
N GLU A 120 31.87 -18.49 18.45
CA GLU A 120 31.51 -19.80 18.98
C GLU A 120 30.66 -20.63 18.02
N ALA A 121 30.66 -21.94 18.23
CA ALA A 121 29.77 -22.82 17.48
C ALA A 121 28.31 -22.56 17.89
N ASN A 122 27.41 -22.53 16.90
CA ASN A 122 25.99 -22.30 17.11
C ASN A 122 25.69 -20.96 17.77
N VAL A 123 26.39 -19.91 17.33
CA VAL A 123 26.22 -18.54 17.82
C VAL A 123 25.03 -17.89 17.10
N PRO A 124 24.11 -17.21 17.81
CA PRO A 124 23.02 -16.51 17.17
C PRO A 124 23.55 -15.28 16.40
N TYR A 125 22.94 -14.99 15.26
CA TYR A 125 23.15 -13.76 14.52
C TYR A 125 21.82 -13.04 14.29
N LYS A 126 21.92 -11.73 14.08
CA LYS A 126 20.84 -10.86 13.63
C LYS A 126 21.39 -9.87 12.61
N ILE A 127 20.73 -9.75 11.47
CA ILE A 127 21.04 -8.74 10.45
C ILE A 127 19.79 -7.89 10.27
N MET A 128 19.91 -6.57 10.46
CA MET A 128 18.82 -5.63 10.28
C MET A 128 19.10 -4.74 9.08
N CYS A 129 18.07 -4.46 8.29
CA CYS A 129 18.08 -3.47 7.23
C CYS A 129 16.66 -2.98 6.97
N SER A 130 16.48 -1.95 6.14
CA SER A 130 15.14 -1.53 5.71
C SER A 130 15.07 -1.20 4.22
N ALA A 131 13.84 -1.10 3.73
CA ALA A 131 13.56 -0.56 2.41
C ALA A 131 12.29 0.30 2.43
N THR A 132 12.23 1.32 1.59
CA THR A 132 11.02 2.09 1.36
C THR A 132 10.17 1.45 0.26
N LEU A 133 8.86 1.28 0.49
CA LEU A 133 7.93 0.87 -0.56
C LEU A 133 7.76 2.03 -1.58
N ASN A 134 8.11 1.80 -2.84
CA ASN A 134 8.19 2.84 -3.86
C ASN A 134 7.10 2.75 -4.93
N VAL A 135 7.09 3.71 -5.85
CA VAL A 135 6.07 3.84 -6.91
C VAL A 135 6.05 2.69 -7.94
N ASN A 136 7.09 1.87 -8.00
CA ASN A 136 7.17 0.70 -8.89
C ASN A 136 6.61 -0.56 -8.24
N ALA A 137 6.16 -0.49 -6.99
CA ALA A 137 5.56 -1.60 -6.30
C ALA A 137 4.34 -2.14 -7.05
N VAL A 138 4.19 -3.45 -7.08
CA VAL A 138 3.05 -4.13 -7.68
C VAL A 138 1.86 -4.04 -6.72
N VAL A 139 0.66 -3.80 -7.27
CA VAL A 139 -0.60 -3.80 -6.53
C VAL A 139 -1.10 -5.23 -6.38
N GLY A 140 -1.59 -5.58 -5.19
CA GLY A 140 -2.37 -6.80 -5.01
C GLY A 140 -1.57 -8.05 -4.68
N SER A 141 -2.17 -9.22 -4.92
CA SER A 141 -1.77 -10.52 -4.32
C SER A 141 -0.40 -11.05 -4.74
N GLU A 142 0.17 -10.57 -5.85
CA GLU A 142 1.58 -10.84 -6.18
C GLU A 142 2.52 -10.25 -5.11
N GLY A 143 2.16 -9.07 -4.58
CA GLY A 143 2.90 -8.32 -3.59
C GLY A 143 4.27 -7.88 -4.08
N ASN A 144 5.11 -7.50 -3.12
CA ASN A 144 6.45 -6.98 -3.33
C ASN A 144 7.40 -7.83 -2.49
N PRO A 145 7.93 -8.93 -3.06
CA PRO A 145 8.74 -9.87 -2.29
C PRO A 145 10.09 -9.27 -1.94
N ASN A 146 10.61 -9.76 -0.83
CA ASN A 146 12.00 -9.62 -0.42
C ASN A 146 12.56 -11.00 -0.05
N ASP A 147 13.29 -11.60 -0.97
CA ASP A 147 13.82 -12.97 -0.83
C ASP A 147 15.21 -12.95 -0.19
N VAL A 148 15.59 -14.00 0.54
CA VAL A 148 16.96 -14.17 1.02
C VAL A 148 17.47 -15.58 0.74
N THR A 149 18.76 -15.68 0.42
CA THR A 149 19.49 -16.94 0.45
C THR A 149 20.70 -16.85 1.36
N LEU A 150 20.97 -17.91 2.14
CA LEU A 150 22.18 -18.06 2.93
C LEU A 150 23.05 -19.18 2.38
N ASP A 151 24.25 -18.80 1.94
CA ASP A 151 25.31 -19.70 1.51
C ASP A 151 26.45 -19.73 2.53
N TRP A 152 27.14 -20.86 2.60
CA TRP A 152 28.36 -20.99 3.40
C TRP A 152 29.45 -21.70 2.62
N TYR A 153 30.70 -21.41 2.96
CA TYR A 153 31.85 -21.82 2.16
C TYR A 153 32.95 -22.43 3.02
N HIS A 154 33.73 -23.31 2.39
CA HIS A 154 35.10 -23.62 2.81
C HIS A 154 36.01 -22.95 1.79
N ASP A 155 36.75 -21.95 2.23
CA ASP A 155 37.47 -20.99 1.36
C ASP A 155 36.52 -20.41 0.30
N ASP A 156 36.76 -20.72 -0.98
CA ASP A 156 35.93 -20.31 -2.11
C ASP A 156 34.99 -21.40 -2.62
N THR A 157 34.95 -22.55 -1.95
CA THR A 157 34.05 -23.65 -2.30
C THR A 157 32.75 -23.56 -1.52
N LYS A 158 31.65 -23.30 -2.23
CA LYS A 158 30.29 -23.34 -1.66
C LYS A 158 29.98 -24.73 -1.10
N LEU A 159 29.39 -24.76 0.08
CA LEU A 159 29.04 -25.96 0.82
C LEU A 159 27.53 -26.12 0.87
N ASP A 160 27.09 -27.34 0.54
CA ASP A 160 25.68 -27.76 0.62
C ASP A 160 24.71 -26.84 -0.17
N GLU A 161 23.40 -27.08 -0.03
CA GLU A 161 22.38 -26.26 -0.68
C GLU A 161 22.08 -25.02 0.16
N PRO A 162 21.82 -23.85 -0.46
CA PRO A 162 21.48 -22.63 0.28
C PRO A 162 20.23 -22.81 1.12
N LEU A 163 20.18 -22.17 2.27
CA LEU A 163 18.92 -21.89 2.95
C LEU A 163 18.22 -20.72 2.25
N LYS A 164 16.89 -20.72 2.29
CA LYS A 164 16.06 -19.69 1.67
C LYS A 164 14.91 -19.33 2.60
N ASP A 165 14.53 -18.07 2.59
CA ASP A 165 13.32 -17.56 3.23
C ASP A 165 12.88 -16.28 2.51
N ASP A 166 11.66 -15.83 2.75
CA ASP A 166 11.11 -14.65 2.10
C ASP A 166 10.12 -13.90 2.99
N THR A 167 9.89 -12.64 2.62
CA THR A 167 8.86 -11.77 3.19
C THR A 167 8.17 -11.05 2.05
N LYS A 168 6.95 -10.54 2.30
CA LYS A 168 6.17 -9.86 1.26
C LYS A 168 5.47 -8.62 1.77
N THR A 169 5.60 -7.53 1.02
CA THR A 169 4.89 -6.28 1.29
C THR A 169 3.77 -6.06 0.26
N TYR A 170 2.58 -5.70 0.73
CA TYR A 170 1.41 -5.46 -0.10
C TYR A 170 1.03 -3.99 -0.12
N ARG A 171 0.36 -3.59 -1.20
CA ARG A 171 -0.28 -2.28 -1.33
C ARG A 171 -1.57 -2.40 -2.13
N TYR A 172 -2.44 -1.42 -1.94
CA TYR A 172 -3.80 -1.39 -2.45
C TYR A 172 -4.09 -0.09 -3.18
N ALA A 173 -5.23 -0.10 -3.88
CA ALA A 173 -5.80 1.06 -4.53
C ALA A 173 -7.27 1.22 -4.12
N MET A 174 -7.80 2.43 -4.31
CA MET A 174 -9.23 2.70 -4.26
C MET A 174 -9.70 3.42 -5.51
N GLY A 175 -10.92 3.11 -5.93
CA GLY A 175 -11.67 3.81 -6.96
C GLY A 175 -12.87 4.51 -6.34
N ILE A 176 -13.16 5.72 -6.79
CA ILE A 176 -14.36 6.48 -6.42
C ILE A 176 -15.14 6.73 -7.70
N ILE A 177 -16.44 6.45 -7.65
CA ILE A 177 -17.36 6.71 -8.76
C ILE A 177 -18.41 7.70 -8.27
N LYS A 178 -18.38 8.91 -8.82
CA LYS A 178 -19.28 9.99 -8.45
C LYS A 178 -20.54 9.97 -9.30
N ILE A 179 -21.71 9.92 -8.67
CA ILE A 179 -23.00 9.70 -9.34
C ILE A 179 -24.06 10.69 -8.86
N ASP A 180 -24.98 11.06 -9.76
CA ASP A 180 -26.25 11.71 -9.44
C ASP A 180 -27.20 10.72 -8.77
N SER A 181 -27.57 10.99 -7.52
CA SER A 181 -28.55 10.20 -6.74
C SER A 181 -29.90 9.97 -7.44
N ALA A 182 -30.31 10.84 -8.37
CA ALA A 182 -31.55 10.67 -9.13
C ALA A 182 -31.55 9.39 -10.00
N ILE A 183 -30.39 8.76 -10.21
CA ILE A 183 -30.29 7.47 -10.87
C ILE A 183 -31.17 6.41 -10.21
N LEU A 184 -31.29 6.40 -8.87
CA LEU A 184 -32.03 5.34 -8.17
C LEU A 184 -33.50 5.33 -8.59
N GLN A 185 -34.12 6.51 -8.66
CA GLN A 185 -35.50 6.66 -9.11
C GLN A 185 -35.66 6.23 -10.57
N LYS A 186 -34.72 6.60 -11.44
CA LYS A 186 -34.75 6.25 -12.87
C LYS A 186 -34.54 4.74 -13.08
N ALA A 187 -33.62 4.13 -12.34
CA ALA A 187 -33.34 2.70 -12.40
C ALA A 187 -34.54 1.87 -11.90
N ASN A 188 -35.25 2.35 -10.87
CA ASN A 188 -36.49 1.70 -10.40
C ASN A 188 -37.57 1.58 -11.50
N THR A 189 -37.60 2.51 -12.46
CA THR A 189 -38.53 2.42 -13.61
C THR A 189 -38.13 1.36 -14.63
N ILE A 190 -36.86 0.94 -14.63
CA ILE A 190 -36.34 -0.15 -15.47
C ILE A 190 -36.59 -1.49 -14.78
N ASP A 191 -36.27 -1.56 -13.49
CA ASP A 191 -36.47 -2.73 -12.63
C ASP A 191 -36.95 -2.27 -11.24
N ALA A 192 -38.22 -2.56 -10.94
CA ALA A 192 -38.86 -2.14 -9.70
C ALA A 192 -38.22 -2.74 -8.43
N SER A 193 -37.37 -3.77 -8.54
CA SER A 193 -36.62 -4.31 -7.41
C SER A 193 -35.48 -3.41 -6.95
N ILE A 194 -34.99 -2.52 -7.82
CA ILE A 194 -33.93 -1.56 -7.53
C ILE A 194 -34.51 -0.41 -6.69
N THR A 195 -34.48 -0.59 -5.37
CA THR A 195 -35.11 0.33 -4.40
C THR A 195 -34.11 1.00 -3.45
N THR A 196 -32.86 0.56 -3.48
CA THR A 196 -31.77 1.06 -2.64
C THR A 196 -30.50 1.23 -3.45
N ASP A 197 -29.57 2.06 -2.96
CA ASP A 197 -28.25 2.24 -3.59
C ASP A 197 -27.47 0.93 -3.67
N VAL A 198 -27.57 0.07 -2.65
CA VAL A 198 -26.93 -1.26 -2.64
C VAL A 198 -27.50 -2.16 -3.75
N ALA A 199 -28.82 -2.19 -3.91
CA ALA A 199 -29.46 -2.97 -4.98
C ALA A 199 -29.09 -2.42 -6.37
N LEU A 200 -29.01 -1.10 -6.50
CA LEU A 200 -28.58 -0.44 -7.74
C LEU A 200 -27.14 -0.82 -8.11
N ILE A 201 -26.20 -0.73 -7.16
CA ILE A 201 -24.80 -1.07 -7.37
C ILE A 201 -24.66 -2.53 -7.77
N ALA A 202 -25.31 -3.45 -7.04
CA ALA A 202 -25.28 -4.87 -7.37
C ALA A 202 -25.82 -5.15 -8.78
N ALA A 203 -26.89 -4.47 -9.19
CA ALA A 203 -27.44 -4.61 -10.54
C ALA A 203 -26.48 -4.07 -11.62
N ILE A 204 -25.83 -2.93 -11.39
CA ILE A 204 -24.83 -2.34 -12.30
C ILE A 204 -23.62 -3.28 -12.44
N GLU A 205 -23.11 -3.82 -11.33
CA GLU A 205 -21.97 -4.73 -11.32
C GLU A 205 -22.31 -6.04 -12.03
N ALA A 206 -23.46 -6.63 -11.74
CA ALA A 206 -23.94 -7.84 -12.41
C ALA A 206 -24.13 -7.63 -13.93
N ALA A 207 -24.67 -6.48 -14.34
CA ALA A 207 -24.81 -6.14 -15.76
C ALA A 207 -23.44 -5.95 -16.44
N ASN A 208 -22.47 -5.31 -15.77
CA ASN A 208 -21.13 -5.11 -16.30
C ASN A 208 -20.33 -6.41 -16.44
N ALA A 209 -20.49 -7.35 -15.50
CA ALA A 209 -19.82 -8.65 -15.51
C ALA A 209 -20.27 -9.56 -16.67
N LYS A 210 -21.45 -9.31 -17.25
CA LYS A 210 -21.93 -10.04 -18.43
C LYS A 210 -21.13 -9.67 -19.67
N ALA A 211 -20.79 -10.69 -20.48
CA ALA A 211 -20.34 -10.51 -21.85
C ALA A 211 -21.34 -9.64 -22.63
N VAL A 212 -20.84 -8.82 -23.55
CA VAL A 212 -21.64 -7.78 -24.22
C VAL A 212 -22.86 -8.36 -24.93
N ASP A 213 -22.71 -9.52 -25.57
CA ASP A 213 -23.75 -10.25 -26.28
C ASP A 213 -24.75 -10.99 -25.35
N ALA A 214 -24.40 -11.17 -24.08
CA ALA A 214 -25.25 -11.78 -23.05
C ALA A 214 -26.09 -10.74 -22.26
N ARG A 215 -25.93 -9.45 -22.54
CA ARG A 215 -26.67 -8.38 -21.85
C ARG A 215 -28.10 -8.28 -22.38
N THR A 216 -29.06 -8.25 -21.47
CA THR A 216 -30.46 -7.97 -21.79
C THR A 216 -30.68 -6.50 -22.12
N GLU A 217 -31.84 -6.16 -22.69
CA GLU A 217 -32.20 -4.76 -22.94
C GLU A 217 -32.24 -3.93 -21.63
N ALA A 218 -32.67 -4.54 -20.52
CA ALA A 218 -32.67 -3.89 -19.20
C ALA A 218 -31.24 -3.62 -18.70
N ASP A 219 -30.33 -4.59 -18.87
CA ASP A 219 -28.91 -4.42 -18.54
C ASP A 219 -28.31 -3.24 -19.33
N VAL A 220 -28.55 -3.18 -20.64
CA VAL A 220 -28.03 -2.10 -21.50
C VAL A 220 -28.58 -0.73 -21.06
N LYS A 221 -29.90 -0.61 -20.87
CA LYS A 221 -30.53 0.65 -20.41
C LYS A 221 -30.00 1.10 -19.05
N LEU A 222 -29.80 0.16 -18.11
CA LEU A 222 -29.27 0.46 -16.80
C LEU A 222 -27.83 0.98 -16.91
N LEU A 223 -26.98 0.36 -17.74
CA LEU A 223 -25.59 0.78 -17.94
C LEU A 223 -25.48 2.13 -18.67
N GLU A 224 -26.34 2.40 -19.65
CA GLU A 224 -26.43 3.71 -20.31
C GLU A 224 -26.85 4.80 -19.31
N LEU A 225 -27.89 4.53 -18.52
CA LEU A 225 -28.36 5.43 -17.47
C LEU A 225 -27.27 5.69 -16.42
N TYR A 226 -26.56 4.64 -16.01
CA TYR A 226 -25.44 4.73 -15.09
C TYR A 226 -24.33 5.63 -15.63
N ASN A 227 -23.89 5.41 -16.87
CA ASN A 227 -22.86 6.23 -17.49
C ASN A 227 -23.30 7.69 -17.66
N ALA A 228 -24.58 7.93 -18.00
CA ALA A 228 -25.14 9.27 -18.10
C ALA A 228 -25.31 9.99 -16.75
N SER A 229 -25.28 9.25 -15.64
CA SER A 229 -25.45 9.79 -14.28
C SER A 229 -24.11 10.07 -13.58
N ARG A 230 -22.97 9.83 -14.23
CA ARG A 230 -21.65 10.10 -13.66
C ARG A 230 -21.35 11.59 -13.63
N LEU A 231 -20.71 12.05 -12.55
CA LEU A 231 -20.52 13.47 -12.27
C LEU A 231 -19.04 13.89 -12.29
N PRO A 232 -18.61 14.65 -13.30
CA PRO A 232 -17.27 15.23 -13.34
C PRO A 232 -17.17 16.50 -12.47
N GLY A 233 -15.94 16.89 -12.13
CA GLY A 233 -15.65 18.17 -11.47
C GLY A 233 -15.90 18.29 -9.96
N ALA A 234 -16.35 17.23 -9.27
CA ALA A 234 -16.31 17.18 -7.80
C ALA A 234 -14.87 17.26 -7.29
N GLN A 235 -14.67 17.89 -6.14
CA GLN A 235 -13.38 17.96 -5.46
C GLN A 235 -13.41 17.17 -4.17
N PHE A 236 -12.34 16.41 -3.94
CA PHE A 236 -12.18 15.57 -2.76
C PHE A 236 -10.81 15.73 -2.11
N LYS A 237 -10.75 15.45 -0.82
CA LYS A 237 -9.51 15.23 -0.06
C LYS A 237 -9.60 13.90 0.69
N LEU A 238 -8.46 13.23 0.86
CA LEU A 238 -8.37 11.95 1.54
C LEU A 238 -7.58 12.11 2.84
N TYR A 239 -8.08 11.46 3.89
CA TYR A 239 -7.45 11.42 5.20
C TYR A 239 -7.48 9.98 5.75
N THR A 240 -6.57 9.66 6.66
CA THR A 240 -6.69 8.48 7.52
C THR A 240 -7.87 8.62 8.48
N GLU A 241 -8.29 7.53 9.12
CA GLU A 241 -9.33 7.56 10.16
C GLU A 241 -9.02 8.57 11.29
N ASP A 242 -7.75 8.72 11.66
CA ASP A 242 -7.29 9.67 12.68
C ASP A 242 -7.12 11.11 12.15
N ASN A 243 -7.71 11.42 10.99
CA ASN A 243 -7.67 12.72 10.30
C ASN A 243 -6.27 13.16 9.82
N ARG A 244 -5.27 12.26 9.74
CA ARG A 244 -3.98 12.61 9.10
C ARG A 244 -4.19 12.80 7.60
N PRO A 245 -3.70 13.90 6.99
CA PRO A 245 -3.90 14.19 5.58
C PRO A 245 -3.05 13.27 4.71
N ILE A 246 -3.60 12.83 3.57
CA ILE A 246 -2.85 12.05 2.58
C ILE A 246 -2.43 12.96 1.43
N GLU A 247 -1.12 13.05 1.20
CA GLU A 247 -0.55 13.75 0.05
C GLU A 247 -0.54 12.82 -1.17
N LEU A 248 -0.98 13.35 -2.29
CA LEU A 248 -1.10 12.62 -3.54
C LEU A 248 -0.37 13.38 -4.65
N THR A 249 0.10 12.63 -5.64
CA THR A 249 0.53 13.16 -6.93
C THR A 249 -0.42 12.66 -8.02
N GLY A 250 -0.43 13.32 -9.17
CA GLY A 250 -1.26 12.92 -10.31
C GLY A 250 -2.30 13.96 -10.70
N ALA A 251 -3.13 13.60 -11.68
CA ALA A 251 -4.10 14.48 -12.31
C ALA A 251 -5.17 13.67 -13.06
N SER A 252 -6.22 14.34 -13.54
CA SER A 252 -7.23 13.74 -14.41
C SER A 252 -7.89 12.48 -13.83
N GLY A 253 -8.26 12.54 -12.55
CA GLY A 253 -8.90 11.41 -11.85
C GLY A 253 -7.96 10.25 -11.54
N LYS A 254 -6.65 10.38 -11.74
CA LYS A 254 -5.66 9.35 -11.39
C LYS A 254 -4.63 9.93 -10.44
N TYR A 255 -4.58 9.39 -9.23
CA TYR A 255 -3.75 9.86 -8.15
C TYR A 255 -2.96 8.71 -7.53
N GLN A 256 -1.80 9.02 -6.97
CA GLN A 256 -0.93 8.08 -6.26
C GLN A 256 -0.42 8.72 -4.97
N VAL A 257 -0.35 7.94 -3.89
CA VAL A 257 0.25 8.38 -2.63
C VAL A 257 1.67 8.86 -2.85
N LYS A 258 1.98 10.04 -2.31
CA LYS A 258 3.30 10.63 -2.39
C LYS A 258 4.21 10.00 -1.33
N THR A 259 5.42 9.62 -1.73
CA THR A 259 6.43 8.95 -0.91
C THR A 259 6.93 9.74 0.31
N THR A 260 6.54 11.01 0.45
CA THR A 260 6.98 11.88 1.55
C THR A 260 5.78 12.45 2.32
N SER A 261 4.67 11.69 2.42
CA SER A 261 3.49 12.13 3.15
C SER A 261 3.89 12.42 4.61
N PRO A 262 3.69 13.65 5.11
CA PRO A 262 4.16 14.02 6.44
C PRO A 262 3.44 13.19 7.50
N SER A 263 4.18 12.60 8.44
CA SER A 263 3.64 11.97 9.65
C SER A 263 3.02 12.97 10.64
N VAL A 264 2.65 14.16 10.17
CA VAL A 264 2.23 15.28 11.00
C VAL A 264 0.78 15.05 11.41
N ILE A 265 0.57 14.73 12.68
CA ILE A 265 -0.68 15.06 13.38
C ILE A 265 -0.63 16.58 13.54
N ALA A 266 -1.21 17.31 12.59
CA ALA A 266 -1.38 18.74 12.80
C ALA A 266 -2.55 18.90 13.77
N ASP A 267 -2.26 19.42 14.97
CA ASP A 267 -3.25 19.80 15.99
C ASP A 267 -4.16 20.98 15.55
N ASP A 268 -4.03 21.38 14.27
CA ASP A 268 -4.75 22.45 13.60
C ASP A 268 -5.42 21.87 12.34
N GLU A 269 -6.76 21.86 12.34
CA GLU A 269 -7.60 21.40 11.25
C GLU A 269 -7.35 22.16 9.94
N LEU A 270 -7.00 23.45 10.02
CA LEU A 270 -6.72 24.29 8.86
C LEU A 270 -5.39 23.88 8.20
N VAL A 271 -4.38 23.57 9.02
CA VAL A 271 -3.07 23.07 8.55
C VAL A 271 -3.22 21.68 7.95
N THR A 272 -3.98 20.81 8.61
CA THR A 272 -4.32 19.46 8.13
C THR A 272 -4.97 19.49 6.75
N SER A 273 -5.98 20.36 6.57
CA SER A 273 -6.63 20.54 5.26
C SER A 273 -5.68 21.08 4.20
N ALA A 274 -4.79 22.02 4.53
CA ALA A 274 -3.86 22.61 3.57
C ALA A 274 -2.85 21.60 3.00
N LEU A 275 -2.47 20.58 3.77
CA LEU A 275 -1.52 19.54 3.35
C LEU A 275 -2.17 18.47 2.45
N ALA A 276 -3.46 18.16 2.67
CA ALA A 276 -4.15 17.16 1.85
C ALA A 276 -4.32 17.62 0.40
N THR A 277 -3.98 16.73 -0.54
CA THR A 277 -4.07 17.02 -1.97
C THR A 277 -5.53 17.07 -2.43
N THR A 278 -5.89 18.11 -3.17
CA THR A 278 -7.23 18.23 -3.77
C THR A 278 -7.29 17.39 -5.04
N MET A 279 -8.15 16.37 -5.02
CA MET A 279 -8.46 15.50 -6.15
C MET A 279 -9.71 15.98 -6.88
N TYR A 280 -9.81 15.63 -8.16
CA TYR A 280 -10.94 15.98 -9.00
C TYR A 280 -11.50 14.74 -9.69
N THR A 281 -12.81 14.56 -9.65
CA THR A 281 -13.47 13.54 -10.48
C THR A 281 -13.31 13.92 -11.95
N HIS A 282 -12.77 13.00 -12.75
CA HIS A 282 -12.49 13.23 -14.16
C HIS A 282 -13.78 13.28 -15.00
N SER A 283 -13.66 13.43 -16.32
CA SER A 283 -14.78 13.52 -17.27
C SER A 283 -15.74 12.32 -17.23
N ASP A 284 -15.26 11.17 -16.79
CA ASP A 284 -16.00 9.94 -16.56
C ASP A 284 -16.56 9.82 -15.11
N GLY A 285 -16.46 10.88 -14.31
CA GLY A 285 -16.90 10.92 -12.91
C GLY A 285 -16.04 10.09 -11.95
N ASN A 286 -14.85 9.65 -12.37
CA ASN A 286 -14.02 8.73 -11.58
C ASN A 286 -12.83 9.42 -10.92
N ILE A 287 -12.41 8.84 -9.80
CA ILE A 287 -11.08 9.03 -9.19
C ILE A 287 -10.51 7.64 -8.93
N THR A 288 -9.24 7.42 -9.19
CA THR A 288 -8.47 6.26 -8.71
C THR A 288 -7.30 6.77 -7.89
N ILE A 289 -7.09 6.18 -6.72
CA ILE A 289 -6.01 6.51 -5.79
C ILE A 289 -5.20 5.23 -5.57
N ASP A 290 -3.92 5.29 -5.90
CA ASP A 290 -3.00 4.16 -5.85
C ASP A 290 -1.98 4.31 -4.72
N GLY A 291 -1.55 3.20 -4.11
CA GLY A 291 -0.45 3.20 -3.15
C GLY A 291 -0.85 3.36 -1.69
N LEU A 292 -2.02 2.82 -1.32
CA LEU A 292 -2.53 2.82 0.05
C LEU A 292 -2.24 1.48 0.74
N ASP A 293 -2.16 1.50 2.07
CA ASP A 293 -2.20 0.32 2.93
C ASP A 293 -3.63 -0.16 3.18
N VAL A 294 -3.77 -1.25 3.94
CA VAL A 294 -5.08 -1.63 4.51
C VAL A 294 -5.41 -0.66 5.64
N GLY A 295 -6.69 -0.35 5.81
CA GLY A 295 -7.13 0.50 6.90
C GLY A 295 -8.39 1.28 6.61
N PHE A 296 -8.70 2.16 7.55
CA PHE A 296 -9.85 3.05 7.51
C PHE A 296 -9.43 4.46 7.09
N TYR A 297 -10.18 5.02 6.14
CA TYR A 297 -9.95 6.33 5.56
C TYR A 297 -11.24 7.15 5.56
N LYS A 298 -11.07 8.47 5.45
CA LYS A 298 -12.13 9.45 5.31
C LYS A 298 -11.97 10.20 3.99
N LEU A 299 -12.95 10.06 3.12
CA LEU A 299 -13.05 10.82 1.88
C LEU A 299 -13.97 12.02 2.10
N VAL A 300 -13.44 13.23 1.97
CA VAL A 300 -14.17 14.48 2.23
C VAL A 300 -14.42 15.21 0.91
N GLU A 301 -15.69 15.45 0.57
CA GLU A 301 -16.05 16.29 -0.57
C GLU A 301 -15.88 17.77 -0.21
N THR A 302 -14.93 18.45 -0.84
CA THR A 302 -14.67 19.88 -0.58
C THR A 302 -15.45 20.79 -1.52
N LYS A 303 -15.87 20.27 -2.67
CA LYS A 303 -16.71 20.97 -3.64
C LYS A 303 -17.50 19.97 -4.44
N ALA A 304 -18.82 20.15 -4.49
CA ALA A 304 -19.69 19.35 -5.34
C ALA A 304 -19.53 19.72 -6.82
N PRO A 305 -19.92 18.81 -7.74
CA PRO A 305 -20.14 19.15 -9.14
C PRO A 305 -21.09 20.34 -9.30
N GLU A 306 -20.98 21.05 -10.42
CA GLU A 306 -21.85 22.20 -10.70
C GLU A 306 -23.33 21.80 -10.64
N GLY A 307 -24.12 22.56 -9.87
CA GLY A 307 -25.55 22.29 -9.69
C GLY A 307 -25.87 21.19 -8.66
N TYR A 308 -24.90 20.69 -7.91
CA TYR A 308 -25.09 19.71 -6.82
C TYR A 308 -24.79 20.30 -5.45
N LYS A 309 -25.31 19.66 -4.40
CA LYS A 309 -25.00 20.00 -3.01
C LYS A 309 -23.74 19.28 -2.55
N VAL A 310 -22.87 19.97 -1.82
CA VAL A 310 -21.71 19.35 -1.14
C VAL A 310 -22.22 18.39 -0.07
N LEU A 311 -21.60 17.22 0.02
CA LEU A 311 -21.84 16.28 1.12
C LEU A 311 -21.40 16.91 2.45
N ALA A 312 -22.28 16.86 3.45
CA ALA A 312 -22.01 17.45 4.75
C ALA A 312 -21.02 16.61 5.57
N ASP A 313 -21.16 15.28 5.49
CA ASP A 313 -20.39 14.33 6.26
C ASP A 313 -19.30 13.67 5.40
N PRO A 314 -18.11 13.39 5.95
CA PRO A 314 -17.11 12.55 5.32
C PRO A 314 -17.64 11.15 5.01
N ILE A 315 -17.15 10.55 3.93
CA ILE A 315 -17.48 9.18 3.54
C ILE A 315 -16.41 8.25 4.14
N PRO A 316 -16.78 7.31 5.04
CA PRO A 316 -15.85 6.32 5.53
C PRO A 316 -15.54 5.29 4.43
N ILE A 317 -14.26 4.96 4.28
CA ILE A 317 -13.77 3.97 3.32
C ILE A 317 -12.92 2.96 4.09
N GLU A 318 -13.22 1.68 3.94
CA GLU A 318 -12.39 0.59 4.43
C GLU A 318 -11.69 -0.07 3.25
N ILE A 319 -10.36 -0.11 3.30
CA ILE A 319 -9.53 -0.96 2.45
C ILE A 319 -9.15 -2.16 3.30
N ALA A 320 -9.67 -3.32 2.94
CA ALA A 320 -9.35 -4.59 3.60
C ALA A 320 -8.47 -5.44 2.68
N LYS A 321 -7.65 -6.31 3.30
CA LYS A 321 -6.92 -7.35 2.57
C LYS A 321 -7.92 -8.36 2.00
N ASP A 322 -7.97 -8.45 0.68
CA ASP A 322 -8.71 -9.46 -0.07
C ASP A 322 -7.80 -9.97 -1.20
N ASP A 323 -7.58 -11.28 -1.26
CA ASP A 323 -6.71 -11.93 -2.26
C ASP A 323 -7.16 -11.68 -3.72
N THR A 324 -8.40 -11.23 -3.92
CA THR A 324 -9.05 -11.05 -5.23
C THR A 324 -9.40 -9.60 -5.56
N ILE A 325 -9.57 -8.72 -4.56
CA ILE A 325 -10.01 -7.34 -4.78
C ILE A 325 -8.84 -6.38 -4.53
N LEU A 326 -8.13 -6.07 -5.62
CA LEU A 326 -6.95 -5.19 -5.60
C LEU A 326 -7.29 -3.70 -5.49
N THR A 327 -8.55 -3.36 -5.83
CA THR A 327 -9.05 -2.00 -5.84
C THR A 327 -10.42 -1.96 -5.19
N LYS A 328 -10.55 -1.24 -4.07
CA LYS A 328 -11.86 -0.96 -3.47
C LYS A 328 -12.59 0.08 -4.31
N ILE A 329 -13.72 -0.27 -4.92
CA ILE A 329 -14.59 0.70 -5.59
C ILE A 329 -15.62 1.23 -4.59
N SER A 330 -15.73 2.55 -4.50
CA SER A 330 -16.68 3.27 -3.65
C SER A 330 -17.57 4.18 -4.49
N TYR A 331 -18.88 3.98 -4.35
CA TYR A 331 -19.90 4.73 -5.07
C TYR A 331 -20.35 5.92 -4.20
N VAL A 332 -20.26 7.13 -4.75
CA VAL A 332 -20.56 8.37 -4.02
C VAL A 332 -21.68 9.13 -4.72
N PHE A 333 -22.85 9.17 -4.08
CA PHE A 333 -24.06 9.81 -4.62
C PHE A 333 -24.18 11.26 -4.16
N ASN A 334 -24.42 12.20 -5.09
CA ASN A 334 -24.80 13.57 -4.73
C ASN A 334 -26.24 13.87 -5.11
N ASN A 335 -26.86 14.66 -4.25
CA ASN A 335 -28.17 15.24 -4.50
C ASN A 335 -28.03 16.52 -5.32
N SER A 336 -28.91 16.69 -6.30
CA SER A 336 -29.00 17.95 -7.04
C SER A 336 -29.26 19.13 -6.09
N GLY A 337 -28.61 20.24 -6.37
CA GLY A 337 -28.86 21.53 -5.74
C GLY A 337 -30.25 22.04 -6.07
N SER A 338 -30.80 22.83 -5.15
CA SER A 338 -32.01 23.59 -5.44
C SER A 338 -31.62 24.76 -6.33
N LYS A 339 -32.02 24.76 -7.61
CA LYS A 339 -32.15 26.03 -8.32
C LYS A 339 -33.34 26.73 -7.67
N LEU A 340 -33.07 27.71 -6.81
CA LEU A 340 -34.12 28.67 -6.46
C LEU A 340 -34.64 29.22 -7.79
N PRO A 341 -35.96 29.27 -8.03
CA PRO A 341 -36.46 29.99 -9.20
C PRO A 341 -35.90 31.40 -9.09
N GLU A 342 -35.26 31.90 -10.15
CA GLU A 342 -34.97 33.33 -10.23
C GLU A 342 -36.32 34.03 -10.11
N THR A 343 -36.62 34.58 -8.93
CA THR A 343 -37.76 35.49 -8.74
C THR A 343 -37.36 36.83 -9.35
N GLY A 344 -37.28 36.80 -10.67
CA GLY A 344 -36.75 37.81 -11.56
C GLY A 344 -37.28 37.61 -12.98
N GLY A 345 -38.39 36.88 -13.17
CA GLY A 345 -39.07 36.79 -14.46
C GLY A 345 -39.46 38.17 -14.99
N ILE A 346 -39.78 38.25 -16.29
CA ILE A 346 -40.14 39.48 -17.02
C ILE A 346 -41.10 40.42 -16.26
N GLY A 347 -41.98 39.88 -15.40
CA GLY A 347 -42.86 40.67 -14.54
C GLY A 347 -42.13 41.66 -13.60
N THR A 348 -41.03 41.25 -12.97
CA THR A 348 -40.27 42.10 -12.03
C THR A 348 -39.59 43.27 -12.73
N THR A 349 -39.07 43.06 -13.94
CA THR A 349 -38.49 44.13 -14.77
C THR A 349 -39.55 45.15 -15.20
N VAL A 350 -40.77 44.71 -15.52
CA VAL A 350 -41.89 45.60 -15.84
C VAL A 350 -42.28 46.46 -14.63
N PHE A 351 -42.26 45.91 -13.40
CA PHE A 351 -42.51 46.69 -12.19
C PHE A 351 -41.40 47.71 -11.89
N TYR A 352 -40.13 47.39 -12.11
CA TYR A 352 -39.04 48.36 -11.96
C TYR A 352 -39.14 49.51 -12.97
N VAL A 353 -39.45 49.20 -14.24
CA VAL A 353 -39.60 50.21 -15.29
C VAL A 353 -40.84 51.10 -15.04
N ALA A 354 -41.97 50.50 -14.65
CA ALA A 354 -43.17 51.26 -14.30
C ALA A 354 -42.98 52.11 -13.02
N GLY A 355 -42.28 51.58 -12.02
CA GLY A 355 -41.94 52.31 -10.80
C GLY A 355 -41.02 53.50 -11.05
N LEU A 356 -40.02 53.35 -11.92
CA LEU A 356 -39.14 54.45 -12.33
C LEU A 356 -39.86 55.51 -13.17
N LEU A 357 -40.86 55.13 -13.97
CA LEU A 357 -41.71 56.07 -14.71
C LEU A 357 -42.65 56.86 -13.78
N LEU A 358 -43.20 56.23 -12.74
CA LEU A 358 -44.07 56.88 -11.75
C LEU A 358 -43.31 57.87 -10.85
N LEU A 359 -42.00 57.69 -10.66
CA LEU A 359 -41.16 58.60 -9.90
C LEU A 359 -40.71 59.86 -10.69
N HIS A 360 -41.01 59.93 -12.00
CA HIS A 360 -40.70 61.06 -12.88
C HIS A 360 -41.96 61.84 -13.34
N CYS A 361 -43.07 61.72 -12.63
CA CYS A 361 -44.29 62.53 -12.85
C CYS A 361 -44.57 63.47 -11.69
#